data_AF-A0A6I3M0G7-F1
#
_entry.id   AF-A0A6I3M0G7-F1
#
_cell.length_a   1.000
_cell.length_b   1.000
_cell.length_c   1.000
_cell.angle_alpha   90.00
_cell.angle_beta   90.00
_cell.angle_gamma   90.00
#
_symmetry.space_group_name_H-M   'P 1'
#
loop_
_entity.id
_entity.type
_entity.pdbx_description
1 polymer ?
#
loop_
_entity_poly.entity_id
_entity_poly.type
_entity_poly.pdbx_seq_one_letter_code
_entity_poly.pdbx_strand_id
1 'polypeptide(L)'
;MSDQIASLKKYIESNLDESGDFWEYIIRHDVIDFISNLDQKDSENFSIEILNWNENILYRLADEILFSKNEYIDKDYLYCFIFLKTYDTEYLDYLSQNLFSCFNDLNLEKIPLDFFLQMKEKIERFYIIKNGKENVNDFTRSLNDIINQKMKKI
;
A
#
# COMPACT_ATOMS: atom_id res chain seq x y z
N MET A 1 -2.13 -2.97 24.42
CA MET A 1 -2.65 -2.13 23.31
C MET A 1 -1.79 -2.29 22.06
N SER A 2 -0.45 -2.16 22.14
CA SER A 2 0.47 -2.66 21.10
C SER A 2 0.30 -4.15 20.80
N ASP A 3 -0.24 -4.90 21.77
CA ASP A 3 -0.41 -6.35 21.68
C ASP A 3 -1.42 -6.78 20.60
N GLN A 4 -2.41 -5.96 20.24
CA GLN A 4 -3.41 -6.32 19.23
C GLN A 4 -2.82 -6.25 17.81
N ILE A 5 -2.13 -5.16 17.48
CA ILE A 5 -1.44 -5.01 16.18
C ILE A 5 -0.31 -6.05 16.06
N ALA A 6 0.42 -6.30 17.15
CA ALA A 6 1.42 -7.37 17.19
C ALA A 6 0.80 -8.77 17.01
N SER A 7 -0.40 -8.99 17.57
CA SER A 7 -1.16 -10.23 17.36
C SER A 7 -1.61 -10.39 15.92
N LEU A 8 -2.11 -9.32 15.28
CA LEU A 8 -2.45 -9.33 13.87
C LEU A 8 -1.23 -9.69 13.01
N LYS A 9 -0.09 -9.05 13.27
CA LYS A 9 1.16 -9.35 12.55
C LYS A 9 1.51 -10.83 12.63
N LYS A 10 1.51 -11.39 13.85
CA LYS A 10 1.81 -12.81 14.09
C LYS A 10 0.78 -13.73 13.42
N TYR A 11 -0.49 -13.34 13.39
CA TYR A 11 -1.54 -14.08 12.73
C TYR A 11 -1.26 -14.17 11.22
N ILE A 12 -0.96 -13.05 10.57
CA ILE A 12 -0.59 -13.02 9.15
C ILE A 12 0.70 -13.82 8.90
N GLU A 13 1.74 -13.61 9.72
CA GLU A 13 3.02 -14.33 9.62
C GLU A 13 2.85 -15.85 9.69
N SER A 14 1.97 -16.33 10.57
CA SER A 14 1.73 -17.76 10.76
C SER A 14 0.96 -18.40 9.59
N ASN A 15 0.40 -17.59 8.70
CA ASN A 15 -0.44 -18.03 7.59
C ASN A 15 0.11 -17.61 6.21
N LEU A 16 1.36 -17.14 6.11
CA LEU A 16 1.93 -16.67 4.83
C LEU A 16 1.95 -17.76 3.74
N ASP A 17 2.16 -19.00 4.15
CA ASP A 17 2.22 -20.19 3.28
C ASP A 17 0.83 -20.71 2.90
N GLU A 18 -0.23 -20.22 3.53
CA GLU A 18 -1.59 -20.53 3.14
C GLU A 18 -1.88 -19.86 1.79
N SER A 19 -2.26 -20.67 0.81
CA SER A 19 -2.49 -20.25 -0.57
C SER A 19 -3.91 -20.59 -1.03
N GLY A 20 -4.40 -19.83 -2.01
CA GLY A 20 -5.71 -20.07 -2.63
C GLY A 20 -6.87 -19.85 -1.66
N ASP A 21 -7.78 -20.82 -1.64
CA ASP A 21 -9.09 -20.71 -1.00
C ASP A 21 -9.03 -20.42 0.51
N PHE A 22 -8.05 -20.95 1.25
CA PHE A 22 -8.00 -20.72 2.70
C PHE A 22 -7.66 -19.28 3.05
N TRP A 23 -6.74 -18.66 2.30
CA TRP A 23 -6.45 -17.24 2.44
C TRP A 23 -7.69 -16.40 2.14
N GLU A 24 -8.28 -16.63 0.97
CA GLU A 24 -9.37 -15.79 0.46
C GLU A 24 -10.66 -15.90 1.28
N TYR A 25 -11.03 -17.10 1.73
CA TYR A 25 -12.32 -17.32 2.38
C TYR A 25 -12.30 -17.28 3.90
N ILE A 26 -11.12 -17.32 4.53
CA ILE A 26 -11.02 -17.35 6.00
C ILE A 26 -10.11 -16.23 6.49
N ILE A 27 -8.81 -16.31 6.17
CA ILE A 27 -7.82 -15.40 6.75
C ILE A 27 -8.11 -13.94 6.35
N ARG A 28 -8.38 -13.69 5.07
CA ARG A 28 -8.71 -12.37 4.55
C ARG A 28 -9.91 -11.75 5.27
N HIS A 29 -10.96 -12.53 5.52
CA HIS A 29 -12.14 -12.06 6.24
C HIS A 29 -11.79 -11.66 7.68
N ASP A 30 -11.05 -12.49 8.40
CA ASP A 30 -10.61 -12.19 9.78
C ASP A 30 -9.77 -10.92 9.84
N VAL A 31 -8.84 -10.74 8.90
CA VAL A 31 -7.96 -9.56 8.83
C VAL A 31 -8.75 -8.30 8.50
N ILE A 32 -9.65 -8.36 7.51
CA ILE A 32 -10.53 -7.23 7.16
C ILE A 32 -11.41 -6.84 8.34
N ASP A 33 -12.02 -7.82 9.02
CA ASP A 33 -12.87 -7.58 10.18
C ASP A 33 -12.07 -6.98 11.33
N PHE A 34 -10.85 -7.47 11.58
CA PHE A 34 -9.96 -6.89 12.57
C PHE A 34 -9.67 -5.40 12.25
N ILE A 35 -9.22 -5.09 11.04
CA ILE A 35 -8.86 -3.72 10.64
C ILE A 35 -10.09 -2.80 10.69
N SER A 36 -11.24 -3.28 10.22
CA SER A 36 -12.49 -2.51 10.19
C SER A 36 -13.00 -2.12 11.57
N ASN A 37 -12.64 -2.87 12.61
CA ASN A 37 -13.09 -2.65 13.99
C ASN A 37 -12.06 -1.92 14.87
N LEU A 38 -10.90 -1.51 14.34
CA LEU A 38 -9.96 -0.67 15.09
C LEU A 38 -10.59 0.69 15.40
N ASP A 39 -10.48 1.12 16.65
CA ASP A 39 -10.84 2.49 17.02
C ASP A 39 -9.83 3.49 16.45
N GLN A 40 -10.12 4.79 16.56
CA GLN A 40 -9.24 5.82 16.01
C GLN A 40 -7.78 5.70 16.50
N LYS A 41 -7.58 5.45 17.80
CA LYS A 41 -6.25 5.40 18.40
C LYS A 41 -5.49 4.17 17.90
N ASP A 42 -6.16 3.04 17.79
CA ASP A 42 -5.56 1.81 17.29
C ASP A 42 -5.33 1.85 15.78
N SER A 43 -6.17 2.55 15.00
CA SER A 43 -5.95 2.84 13.58
C SER A 43 -4.73 3.72 13.33
N GLU A 44 -4.52 4.75 14.16
CA GLU A 44 -3.32 5.59 14.12
C GLU A 44 -2.06 4.75 14.43
N ASN A 45 -2.11 3.93 15.48
CA ASN A 45 -1.01 3.03 15.84
C ASN A 45 -0.74 2.00 14.73
N PHE A 46 -1.78 1.39 14.16
CA PHE A 46 -1.66 0.43 13.07
C PHE A 46 -0.96 1.06 11.86
N SER A 47 -1.39 2.26 11.46
CA SER A 47 -0.82 2.99 10.33
C SER A 47 0.67 3.31 10.50
N ILE A 48 1.15 3.47 11.75
CA ILE A 48 2.57 3.68 12.07
C ILE A 48 3.33 2.35 12.09
N GLU A 49 2.77 1.33 12.74
CA GLU A 49 3.44 0.05 12.96
C GLU A 49 3.69 -0.70 11.65
N ILE A 50 2.74 -0.71 10.72
CA ILE A 50 2.91 -1.46 9.47
C ILE A 50 4.05 -0.93 8.61
N LEU A 51 4.46 0.33 8.77
CA LEU A 51 5.59 0.90 8.02
C LEU A 51 6.92 0.15 8.27
N ASN A 52 6.99 -0.61 9.36
CA ASN A 52 8.14 -1.41 9.76
C ASN A 52 7.97 -2.91 9.49
N TRP A 53 6.88 -3.32 8.84
CA TRP A 53 6.63 -4.72 8.53
C TRP A 53 7.41 -5.15 7.29
N ASN A 54 7.69 -6.45 7.20
CA ASN A 54 8.40 -6.98 6.03
C ASN A 54 7.47 -7.03 4.81
N GLU A 55 8.08 -7.09 3.64
CA GLU A 55 7.38 -7.09 2.35
C GLU A 55 6.31 -8.17 2.23
N ASN A 56 6.57 -9.41 2.66
CA ASN A 56 5.61 -10.51 2.50
C ASN A 56 4.32 -10.26 3.29
N ILE A 57 4.45 -9.74 4.52
CA ILE A 57 3.29 -9.37 5.34
C ILE A 57 2.57 -8.17 4.72
N LEU A 58 3.31 -7.17 4.25
CA LEU A 58 2.74 -5.98 3.63
C LEU A 58 1.94 -6.30 2.37
N TYR A 59 2.48 -7.17 1.51
CA TYR A 59 1.79 -7.63 0.31
C TYR A 59 0.46 -8.32 0.66
N ARG A 60 0.48 -9.21 1.65
CA ARG A 60 -0.69 -9.91 2.19
C ARG A 60 -1.67 -9.02 2.97
N LEU A 61 -1.39 -7.73 3.09
CA LEU A 61 -2.24 -6.78 3.81
C LEU A 61 -2.86 -5.75 2.86
N ALA A 62 -2.35 -5.66 1.62
CA ALA A 62 -2.68 -4.59 0.70
C ALA A 62 -4.19 -4.54 0.38
N ASP A 63 -4.75 -5.70 0.03
CA ASP A 63 -6.17 -5.84 -0.28
C ASP A 63 -7.01 -5.66 0.98
N GLU A 64 -6.59 -6.25 2.10
CA GLU A 64 -7.28 -6.23 3.37
C GLU A 64 -7.43 -4.80 3.90
N ILE A 65 -6.41 -3.95 3.72
CA ILE A 65 -6.50 -2.51 3.99
C ILE A 65 -7.49 -1.85 3.04
N LEU A 66 -7.37 -2.10 1.73
CA LEU A 66 -8.18 -1.44 0.70
C LEU A 66 -9.69 -1.71 0.87
N PHE A 67 -10.04 -2.93 1.29
CA PHE A 67 -11.41 -3.39 1.50
C PHE A 67 -11.91 -3.24 2.94
N SER A 68 -11.06 -2.84 3.88
CA SER A 68 -11.50 -2.50 5.24
C SER A 68 -12.45 -1.30 5.23
N LYS A 69 -13.38 -1.28 6.18
CA LYS A 69 -14.37 -0.20 6.35
C LYS A 69 -13.95 0.81 7.42
N ASN A 70 -12.65 0.90 7.71
CA ASN A 70 -12.14 1.77 8.77
C ASN A 70 -11.96 3.20 8.24
N GLU A 71 -12.72 4.16 8.77
CA GLU A 71 -12.67 5.56 8.35
C GLU A 71 -11.43 6.32 8.87
N TYR A 72 -10.72 5.78 9.85
CA TYR A 72 -9.54 6.41 10.46
C TYR A 72 -8.22 6.01 9.77
N ILE A 73 -8.28 5.08 8.81
CA ILE A 73 -7.11 4.59 8.07
C ILE A 73 -7.09 5.24 6.67
N ASP A 74 -5.97 5.88 6.34
CA ASP A 74 -5.70 6.36 4.98
C ASP A 74 -5.27 5.19 4.09
N LYS A 75 -6.26 4.41 3.65
CA LYS A 75 -6.04 3.17 2.89
C LYS A 75 -5.28 3.40 1.59
N ASP A 76 -5.53 4.52 0.93
CA ASP A 76 -4.91 4.87 -0.35
C ASP A 76 -3.41 5.16 -0.16
N TYR A 77 -3.08 5.94 0.88
CA TYR A 77 -1.69 6.17 1.28
C TYR A 77 -0.97 4.87 1.63
N LEU A 78 -1.57 4.02 2.47
CA LEU A 78 -0.95 2.76 2.90
C LEU A 78 -0.78 1.79 1.73
N TYR A 79 -1.73 1.71 0.81
CA TYR A 79 -1.60 0.88 -0.39
C TYR A 79 -0.44 1.36 -1.29
N CYS A 80 -0.34 2.67 -1.54
CA CYS A 80 0.79 3.24 -2.26
C CYS A 80 2.12 3.03 -1.53
N PHE A 81 2.14 3.09 -0.19
CA PHE A 81 3.33 2.77 0.61
C PHE A 81 3.73 1.30 0.48
N ILE A 82 2.77 0.36 0.53
CA ILE A 82 3.04 -1.06 0.32
C ILE A 82 3.68 -1.27 -1.05
N PHE A 83 3.09 -0.71 -2.11
CA PHE A 83 3.70 -0.74 -3.44
C PHE A 83 5.14 -0.20 -3.43
N LEU A 84 5.42 0.90 -2.71
CA LEU A 84 6.78 1.44 -2.56
C LEU A 84 7.75 0.53 -1.80
N LYS A 85 7.27 -0.37 -0.94
CA LYS A 85 8.09 -1.32 -0.18
C LYS A 85 8.24 -2.70 -0.82
N THR A 86 7.44 -3.03 -1.83
CA THR A 86 7.50 -4.32 -2.53
C THR A 86 8.59 -4.37 -3.60
N TYR A 87 9.53 -5.31 -3.54
CA TYR A 87 10.58 -5.51 -4.54
C TYR A 87 10.30 -6.71 -5.45
N ASP A 88 9.49 -7.67 -4.99
CA ASP A 88 9.09 -8.82 -5.79
C ASP A 88 8.26 -8.36 -7.01
N THR A 89 8.66 -8.83 -8.18
CA THR A 89 8.06 -8.39 -9.45
C THR A 89 6.66 -8.94 -9.67
N GLU A 90 6.34 -10.13 -9.18
CA GLU A 90 5.00 -10.71 -9.30
C GLU A 90 4.02 -9.95 -8.38
N TYR A 91 4.47 -9.62 -7.17
CA TYR A 91 3.69 -8.80 -6.23
C TYR A 91 3.45 -7.39 -6.77
N LEU A 92 4.49 -6.76 -7.33
CA LEU A 92 4.35 -5.45 -7.98
C LEU A 92 3.36 -5.50 -9.14
N ASP A 93 3.33 -6.60 -9.90
CA ASP A 93 2.39 -6.72 -11.01
C ASP A 93 0.94 -6.73 -10.55
N TYR A 94 0.67 -7.51 -9.51
CA TYR A 94 -0.63 -7.53 -8.86
C TYR A 94 -0.99 -6.15 -8.29
N LEU A 95 -0.11 -5.57 -7.46
CA LEU A 95 -0.37 -4.31 -6.78
C LEU A 95 -0.61 -3.15 -7.76
N SER A 96 0.05 -3.16 -8.92
CA SER A 96 -0.08 -2.13 -9.94
C SER A 96 -1.50 -1.97 -10.48
N GLN A 97 -2.34 -3.02 -10.38
CA GLN A 97 -3.71 -3.02 -10.90
C GLN A 97 -4.61 -2.01 -10.16
N ASN A 98 -4.43 -1.84 -8.85
CA ASN A 98 -5.18 -0.86 -8.05
C ASN A 98 -4.41 0.43 -7.78
N LEU A 99 -3.10 0.46 -8.08
CA LEU A 99 -2.22 1.58 -7.74
C LEU A 99 -2.70 2.91 -8.32
N PHE A 100 -3.18 2.92 -9.58
CA PHE A 100 -3.65 4.13 -10.24
C PHE A 100 -4.83 4.77 -9.50
N SER A 101 -5.78 3.95 -9.06
CA SER A 101 -6.95 4.43 -8.31
C SER A 101 -6.52 5.02 -6.97
N CYS A 102 -5.77 4.25 -6.18
CA CYS A 102 -5.30 4.68 -4.85
C CYS A 102 -4.50 5.98 -4.95
N PHE A 103 -3.62 6.08 -5.95
CA PHE A 103 -2.80 7.27 -6.15
C PHE A 103 -3.63 8.54 -6.43
N ASN A 104 -4.70 8.44 -7.20
CA ASN A 104 -5.54 9.59 -7.54
C ASN A 104 -6.37 10.09 -6.34
N ASP A 105 -6.66 9.20 -5.39
CA ASP A 105 -7.46 9.51 -4.20
C ASP A 105 -6.59 10.03 -3.02
N LEU A 106 -5.26 10.07 -3.18
CA LEU A 106 -4.34 10.58 -2.17
C LEU A 106 -4.61 12.04 -1.81
N ASN A 107 -4.54 12.35 -0.51
CA ASN A 107 -4.47 13.73 -0.05
C ASN A 107 -3.08 14.32 -0.31
N LEU A 108 -2.90 14.87 -1.51
CA LEU A 108 -1.62 15.38 -2.01
C LEU A 108 -0.98 16.44 -1.11
N GLU A 109 -1.76 17.19 -0.32
CA GLU A 109 -1.21 18.24 0.55
C GLU A 109 -0.46 17.67 1.75
N LYS A 110 -0.92 16.54 2.29
CA LYS A 110 -0.33 15.89 3.48
C LYS A 110 0.92 15.08 3.18
N ILE A 111 1.10 14.66 1.93
CA ILE A 111 2.18 13.73 1.54
C ILE A 111 3.44 14.51 1.16
N PRO A 112 4.63 14.16 1.68
CA PRO A 112 5.88 14.86 1.37
C PRO A 112 6.31 14.67 -0.08
N LEU A 113 7.03 15.64 -0.65
CA LEU A 113 7.57 15.58 -2.02
C LEU A 113 8.37 14.30 -2.29
N ASP A 114 9.18 13.89 -1.32
CA ASP A 114 10.06 12.72 -1.41
C ASP A 114 9.29 11.41 -1.73
N PHE A 115 8.07 11.27 -1.20
CA PHE A 115 7.21 10.13 -1.53
C PHE A 115 6.89 10.04 -3.02
N PHE A 116 6.58 11.18 -3.66
CA PHE A 116 6.28 11.22 -5.09
C PHE A 116 7.51 10.99 -5.95
N LEU A 117 8.68 11.45 -5.51
CA LEU A 117 9.96 11.16 -6.17
C LEU A 117 10.27 9.66 -6.15
N GLN A 118 10.12 9.01 -4.99
CA GLN A 118 10.28 7.56 -4.85
C GLN A 118 9.27 6.79 -5.71
N MET A 119 8.01 7.23 -5.74
CA MET A 119 6.96 6.59 -6.54
C MET A 119 7.28 6.65 -8.04
N LYS A 120 7.71 7.81 -8.53
CA LYS A 120 8.14 7.98 -9.91
C LYS A 120 9.28 7.04 -10.27
N GLU A 121 10.35 7.04 -9.48
CA GLU A 121 11.50 6.20 -9.74
C GLU A 121 11.12 4.72 -9.78
N LYS A 122 10.27 4.29 -8.84
CA LYS A 122 9.84 2.89 -8.76
C LYS A 122 9.01 2.46 -9.97
N ILE A 123 8.07 3.30 -10.38
CA ILE A 123 7.18 3.02 -11.52
C ILE A 123 7.93 3.03 -12.83
N GLU A 124 8.82 4.00 -13.03
CA GLU A 124 9.69 4.01 -14.21
C GLU A 124 10.48 2.71 -14.29
N ARG A 125 11.11 2.27 -13.19
CA ARG A 125 11.84 0.99 -13.16
C ARG A 125 10.92 -0.21 -13.45
N PHE A 126 9.79 -0.32 -12.75
CA PHE A 126 8.87 -1.45 -12.89
C PHE A 126 8.28 -1.55 -14.32
N TYR A 127 7.76 -0.46 -14.87
CA TYR A 127 7.16 -0.47 -16.20
C TYR A 127 8.20 -0.58 -17.32
N ILE A 128 9.41 -0.03 -17.15
CA ILE A 128 10.51 -0.28 -18.09
C ILE A 128 10.86 -1.77 -18.14
N ILE A 129 10.91 -2.44 -16.98
CA ILE A 129 11.17 -3.88 -16.89
C ILE A 129 10.05 -4.68 -17.57
N LYS A 130 8.78 -4.33 -17.33
CA LYS A 130 7.63 -5.11 -17.81
C LYS A 130 7.31 -4.88 -19.30
N ASN A 131 7.28 -3.62 -19.74
CA ASN A 131 6.64 -3.21 -21.00
C ASN A 131 7.60 -2.50 -21.97
N GLY A 132 8.87 -2.33 -21.61
CA GLY A 132 9.79 -1.44 -22.34
C GLY A 132 9.47 0.05 -22.13
N LYS A 133 10.30 0.92 -22.71
CA LYS A 133 10.26 2.38 -22.44
C LYS A 133 9.01 3.12 -22.94
N GLU A 134 8.18 2.51 -23.78
CA GLU A 134 7.18 3.22 -24.58
C GLU A 134 5.79 3.37 -23.93
N ASN A 135 5.53 2.75 -22.77
CA ASN A 135 4.17 2.68 -22.18
C ASN A 135 3.99 3.40 -20.82
N VAL A 136 4.84 4.38 -20.48
CA VAL A 136 4.82 5.04 -19.15
C VAL A 136 4.30 6.49 -19.22
N ASN A 137 3.22 6.76 -19.95
CA ASN A 137 2.88 8.16 -20.28
C ASN A 137 1.83 8.82 -19.39
N ASP A 138 0.79 8.13 -18.91
CA ASP A 138 -0.27 8.82 -18.16
C ASP A 138 0.03 8.92 -16.66
N PHE A 139 0.46 7.84 -16.00
CA PHE A 139 0.77 7.88 -14.57
C PHE A 139 1.98 8.75 -14.24
N THR A 140 3.07 8.61 -15.01
CA THR A 140 4.29 9.41 -14.81
C THR A 140 4.05 10.88 -15.12
N ARG A 141 3.13 11.22 -16.05
CA ARG A 141 2.73 12.60 -16.27
C ARG A 141 2.02 13.18 -15.05
N SER A 142 1.02 12.48 -14.50
CA SER A 142 0.35 12.91 -13.27
C SER A 142 1.32 13.09 -12.11
N LEU A 143 2.26 12.16 -11.92
CA LEU A 143 3.33 12.28 -10.93
C LEU A 143 4.21 13.53 -11.15
N ASN A 144 4.64 13.78 -12.39
CA ASN A 144 5.48 14.93 -12.72
C ASN A 144 4.76 16.25 -12.44
N ASP A 145 3.46 16.34 -12.74
CA ASP A 145 2.66 17.53 -12.46
C ASP A 145 2.61 17.82 -10.95
N ILE A 146 2.40 16.79 -10.12
CA ILE A 146 2.39 16.90 -8.66
C ILE A 146 3.77 17.31 -8.12
N ILE A 147 4.84 16.67 -8.59
CA ILE A 147 6.23 17.00 -8.22
C ILE A 147 6.53 18.47 -8.54
N ASN A 148 6.21 18.92 -9.76
CA ASN A 148 6.44 20.30 -10.19
C ASN A 148 5.65 21.31 -9.36
N GLN A 149 4.39 20.99 -9.00
CA GLN A 149 3.59 21.85 -8.13
C GLN A 149 4.19 21.97 -6.73
N LYS A 150 4.69 20.86 -6.16
CA LYS A 150 5.32 20.86 -4.83
C LYS A 150 6.66 21.59 -4.82
N MET A 151 7.49 21.42 -5.85
CA MET A 151 8.77 22.14 -5.96
C MET A 151 8.59 23.67 -6.04
N LYS A 152 7.50 24.16 -6.65
CA LYS A 152 7.20 25.61 -6.72
C LYS A 152 6.75 26.22 -5.40
N LYS A 153 6.39 25.40 -4.40
CA LYS A 153 5.95 25.84 -3.07
C LYS A 153 7.10 25.90 -2.04
N ILE A 154 8.30 25.45 -2.42
CA ILE A 154 9.55 25.50 -1.62
C ILE A 154 10.29 26.79 -1.98
#